data_AF-G3MQ41-F1
#
_entry.id   AF-G3MQ41-F1
#
_cell.length_a   1.000
_cell.length_b   1.000
_cell.length_c   1.000
_cell.angle_alpha   90.00
_cell.angle_beta   90.00
_cell.angle_gamma   90.00
#
_symmetry.space_group_name_H-M   'P 1'
#
loop_
_entity.id
_entity.type
_entity.pdbx_description
1 polymer ?
#
loop_
_entity_poly.entity_id
_entity_poly.type
_entity_poly.pdbx_seq_one_letter_code
_entity_poly.pdbx_strand_id
1 'polypeptide(L)'
;MMYLQDLADFASMHKDGGNDVDCNDDNSIDCDDFLDHDDRDSDEDTEDASETDMVKQHEEECTEIKEQMYRDKLATLKKQLAQLKEGSHPEYLKRLRKIEQLYQERLFMNEVFQSHEVDRVEREYIHEKKAAVREFEDKKIDLRESLIMELEEKRRMVESERSTIELTGDSMEVKSVTTRKLRRRPNDPLPMPEKRRKTSPTQLNFLLDEGEILDDLKMLNKGKAPSISKRMDYEEYGNVDHGTHAIEARIEDGKLFYERKCYQRGQSVCVDSKDMNRFFGVISGIGTSEFWVKKTSDNGKVKIHLSQLLKGKVVLRRKSAC
;
A
#
# COMPACT_ATOMS: atom_id res chain seq x y z
N MET A 1 28.68 -4.14 11.09
CA MET A 1 28.75 -5.54 11.60
C MET A 1 28.29 -5.65 13.05
N MET A 2 28.43 -4.63 13.91
CA MET A 2 27.97 -4.70 15.31
C MET A 2 26.43 -4.73 15.46
N TYR A 3 25.67 -4.06 14.59
CA TYR A 3 24.20 -3.97 14.70
C TYR A 3 23.41 -5.25 14.36
N LEU A 4 24.04 -6.21 13.67
CA LEU A 4 23.39 -7.49 13.32
C LEU A 4 23.42 -8.49 14.48
N GLN A 5 24.44 -8.38 15.35
CA GLN A 5 24.54 -9.21 16.55
C GLN A 5 23.53 -8.76 17.60
N ASP A 6 23.36 -7.45 17.78
CA ASP A 6 22.36 -6.88 18.70
C ASP A 6 20.92 -7.21 18.26
N LEU A 7 20.65 -7.28 16.95
CA LEU A 7 19.36 -7.73 16.41
C LEU A 7 19.12 -9.24 16.67
N ALA A 8 20.17 -10.06 16.60
CA ALA A 8 20.09 -11.49 16.82
C ALA A 8 19.93 -11.83 18.32
N ASP A 9 20.59 -11.08 19.19
CA ASP A 9 20.56 -11.26 20.63
C ASP A 9 19.20 -10.83 21.22
N PHE A 10 18.57 -9.77 20.67
CA PHE A 10 17.21 -9.37 21.05
C PHE A 10 16.14 -10.35 20.56
N ALA A 11 16.29 -10.90 19.34
CA ALA A 11 15.39 -11.93 18.81
C ALA A 11 15.50 -13.27 19.58
N SER A 12 16.65 -13.54 20.20
CA SER A 12 16.89 -14.74 21.02
C SER A 12 16.21 -14.67 22.39
N MET A 13 16.12 -13.48 23.02
CA MET A 13 15.50 -13.31 24.33
C MET A 13 13.96 -13.46 24.36
N HIS A 14 13.29 -13.38 23.21
CA HIS A 14 11.82 -13.46 23.13
C HIS A 14 11.28 -14.79 22.56
N LYS A 15 12.15 -15.81 22.41
CA LYS A 15 11.77 -17.10 21.81
C LYS A 15 11.26 -18.14 22.82
N ASP A 16 11.23 -17.84 24.11
CA ASP A 16 10.93 -18.81 25.19
C ASP A 16 9.70 -18.43 26.04
N GLY A 17 8.71 -17.79 25.42
CA GLY A 17 7.38 -17.56 26.02
C GLY A 17 6.38 -18.56 25.48
N GLY A 18 6.28 -19.73 26.11
CA GLY A 18 5.33 -20.79 25.78
C GLY A 18 3.90 -20.30 25.68
N ASN A 19 3.20 -20.78 24.65
CA ASN A 19 1.75 -20.72 24.53
C ASN A 19 1.11 -21.57 25.64
N ASP A 20 0.85 -20.97 26.79
CA ASP A 20 -0.15 -21.51 27.73
C ASP A 20 -1.52 -21.05 27.24
N VAL A 21 -2.14 -21.92 26.45
CA VAL A 21 -3.54 -21.83 26.06
C VAL A 21 -4.35 -22.26 27.28
N ASP A 22 -4.69 -21.31 28.15
CA ASP A 22 -5.59 -21.58 29.26
C ASP A 22 -7.00 -21.72 28.69
N CYS A 23 -7.42 -22.97 28.52
CA CYS A 23 -8.76 -23.36 28.16
C CYS A 23 -9.68 -22.87 29.28
N ASN A 24 -10.49 -21.84 29.01
CA ASN A 24 -11.61 -21.50 29.89
C ASN A 24 -12.50 -22.74 30.01
N ASP A 25 -12.46 -23.33 31.19
CA ASP A 25 -13.37 -24.36 31.68
C ASP A 25 -14.78 -23.77 31.68
N ASP A 26 -15.57 -24.23 30.71
CA ASP A 26 -16.99 -23.96 30.58
C ASP A 26 -17.72 -24.74 31.68
N ASN A 27 -17.68 -24.22 32.91
CA ASN A 27 -18.48 -24.77 34.00
C ASN A 27 -19.93 -24.26 33.88
N SER A 28 -20.56 -24.64 32.77
CA SER A 28 -22.01 -24.68 32.58
C SER A 28 -22.55 -25.82 33.43
N ILE A 29 -22.70 -25.56 34.73
CA ILE A 29 -23.45 -26.46 35.61
C ILE A 29 -24.94 -26.20 35.33
N ASP A 30 -25.49 -27.02 34.45
CA ASP A 30 -26.92 -27.13 34.18
C ASP A 30 -27.52 -27.86 35.41
N CYS A 31 -28.00 -27.10 36.39
CA CYS A 31 -28.68 -27.62 37.57
C CYS A 31 -30.19 -27.37 37.44
N ASP A 32 -30.81 -27.90 36.38
CA ASP A 32 -32.26 -27.88 36.19
C ASP A 32 -32.80 -29.28 35.85
N ASP A 33 -32.32 -30.33 36.54
CA ASP A 33 -32.85 -31.71 36.34
C ASP A 33 -32.96 -32.52 37.64
N PHE A 34 -33.67 -32.01 38.65
CA PHE A 34 -34.08 -32.84 39.81
C PHE A 34 -35.47 -32.51 40.33
N LEU A 35 -36.39 -32.09 39.45
CA LEU A 35 -37.80 -31.96 39.78
C LEU A 35 -38.66 -32.52 38.66
N ASP A 36 -38.73 -33.85 38.56
CA ASP A 36 -40.02 -34.46 38.30
C ASP A 36 -40.09 -35.94 38.71
N HIS A 37 -41.23 -36.26 39.32
CA HIS A 37 -41.86 -37.57 39.46
C HIS A 37 -41.38 -38.58 40.51
N ASP A 38 -42.03 -38.43 41.66
CA ASP A 38 -42.61 -39.52 42.45
C ASP A 38 -43.03 -40.74 41.63
N ASP A 39 -42.50 -41.90 42.00
CA ASP A 39 -43.19 -43.18 41.85
C ASP A 39 -42.73 -44.09 43.01
N ARG A 40 -43.29 -43.84 44.18
CA ARG A 40 -43.38 -44.85 45.25
C ARG A 40 -44.82 -44.93 45.72
N ASP A 41 -45.60 -45.77 45.03
CA ASP A 41 -46.80 -46.37 45.59
C ASP A 41 -46.39 -47.19 46.84
N SER A 42 -46.42 -46.55 48.00
CA SER A 42 -46.31 -47.21 49.31
C SER A 42 -47.48 -46.73 50.16
N ASP A 43 -48.59 -47.47 50.07
CA ASP A 43 -49.79 -47.38 50.91
C ASP A 43 -49.44 -47.66 52.39
N GLU A 44 -48.76 -46.74 53.06
CA GLU A 44 -48.56 -46.80 54.51
C GLU A 44 -48.86 -45.43 55.13
N ASP A 45 -50.14 -45.22 55.43
CA ASP A 45 -50.67 -44.13 56.27
C ASP A 45 -50.00 -44.18 57.65
N THR A 46 -48.84 -43.54 57.78
CA THR A 46 -48.28 -43.11 59.05
C THR A 46 -47.70 -41.72 58.84
N GLU A 47 -48.44 -40.71 59.30
CA GLU A 47 -48.03 -39.31 59.28
C GLU A 47 -46.64 -39.12 59.91
N ASP A 48 -45.61 -38.91 59.09
CA ASP A 48 -44.32 -38.41 59.57
C ASP A 48 -44.26 -36.89 59.40
N ALA A 49 -44.77 -36.18 60.41
CA ALA A 49 -44.70 -34.73 60.50
C ALA A 49 -43.26 -34.17 60.56
N SER A 50 -42.24 -35.03 60.63
CA SER A 50 -40.83 -34.60 60.62
C SER A 50 -40.26 -34.38 59.21
N GLU A 51 -40.78 -35.05 58.18
CA GLU A 51 -40.26 -34.89 56.80
C GLU A 51 -40.57 -33.52 56.19
N THR A 52 -41.74 -32.95 56.47
CA THR A 52 -42.12 -31.62 55.97
C THR A 52 -41.39 -30.46 56.66
N ASP A 53 -40.94 -30.65 57.91
CA ASP A 53 -40.13 -29.67 58.64
C ASP A 53 -38.65 -29.75 58.21
N MET A 54 -38.16 -30.97 57.91
CA MET A 54 -36.83 -31.17 57.34
C MET A 54 -36.67 -30.60 55.93
N VAL A 55 -37.70 -30.68 55.07
CA VAL A 55 -37.68 -30.09 53.72
C VAL A 55 -37.64 -28.56 53.77
N LYS A 56 -38.40 -27.92 54.68
CA LYS A 56 -38.37 -26.47 54.86
C LYS A 56 -37.03 -25.98 55.40
N GLN A 57 -36.47 -26.70 56.37
CA GLN A 57 -35.12 -26.39 56.88
C GLN A 57 -34.08 -26.52 55.76
N HIS A 58 -34.19 -27.51 54.88
CA HIS A 58 -33.29 -27.68 53.76
C HIS A 58 -33.44 -26.59 52.69
N GLU A 59 -34.67 -26.16 52.38
CA GLU A 59 -34.94 -25.03 51.49
C GLU A 59 -34.39 -23.71 52.07
N GLU A 60 -34.60 -23.46 53.36
CA GLU A 60 -34.08 -22.30 54.09
C GLU A 60 -32.55 -22.28 54.08
N GLU A 61 -31.89 -23.41 54.36
CA GLU A 61 -30.43 -23.57 54.27
C GLU A 61 -29.91 -23.27 52.85
N CYS A 62 -30.64 -23.73 51.82
CA CYS A 62 -30.29 -23.49 50.43
C CYS A 62 -30.44 -22.00 50.05
N THR A 63 -31.44 -21.30 50.59
CA THR A 63 -31.59 -19.84 50.42
C THR A 63 -30.51 -19.05 51.16
N GLU A 64 -30.11 -19.49 52.35
CA GLU A 64 -29.07 -18.85 53.15
C GLU A 64 -27.68 -19.02 52.51
N ILE A 65 -27.39 -20.20 51.94
CA ILE A 65 -26.17 -20.46 51.15
C ILE A 65 -26.14 -19.55 49.91
N LYS A 66 -27.27 -19.44 49.18
CA LYS A 66 -27.37 -18.53 48.02
C LYS A 66 -27.13 -17.08 48.43
N GLU A 67 -27.74 -16.64 49.54
CA GLU A 67 -27.55 -15.28 50.06
C GLU A 67 -26.09 -15.02 50.45
N GLN A 68 -25.43 -16.00 51.07
CA GLN A 68 -24.02 -15.92 51.41
C GLN A 68 -23.14 -15.81 50.16
N MET A 69 -23.40 -16.59 49.11
CA MET A 69 -22.72 -16.46 47.82
C MET A 69 -22.89 -15.08 47.19
N TYR A 70 -24.10 -14.49 47.29
CA TYR A 70 -24.34 -13.12 46.80
C TYR A 70 -23.55 -12.07 47.59
N ARG A 71 -23.52 -12.19 48.91
CA ARG A 71 -22.74 -11.29 49.78
C ARG A 71 -21.24 -11.39 49.48
N ASP A 72 -20.72 -12.59 49.27
CA ASP A 72 -19.31 -12.84 48.92
C ASP A 72 -18.96 -12.32 47.52
N LYS A 73 -19.85 -12.50 46.55
CA LYS A 73 -19.70 -11.95 45.19
C LYS A 73 -19.69 -10.42 45.22
N LEU A 74 -20.59 -9.80 45.99
CA LEU A 74 -20.62 -8.35 46.18
C LEU A 74 -19.33 -7.84 46.85
N ALA A 75 -18.83 -8.54 47.86
CA ALA A 75 -17.57 -8.18 48.53
C ALA A 75 -16.38 -8.26 47.57
N THR A 76 -16.33 -9.30 46.72
CA THR A 76 -15.30 -9.48 45.70
C THR A 76 -15.34 -8.35 44.66
N LEU A 77 -16.52 -7.98 44.16
CA LEU A 77 -16.68 -6.87 43.22
C LEU A 77 -16.30 -5.52 43.85
N LYS A 78 -16.70 -5.28 45.10
CA LYS A 78 -16.29 -4.07 45.84
C LYS A 78 -14.77 -3.99 46.00
N LYS A 79 -14.11 -5.11 46.30
CA LYS A 79 -12.65 -5.21 46.39
C LYS A 79 -11.96 -4.94 45.05
N GLN A 80 -12.44 -5.54 43.96
CA GLN A 80 -11.92 -5.29 42.61
C GLN A 80 -12.10 -3.81 42.20
N LEU A 81 -13.23 -3.19 42.54
CA LEU A 81 -13.49 -1.78 42.27
C LEU A 81 -12.55 -0.87 43.07
N ALA A 82 -12.27 -1.20 44.34
CA ALA A 82 -11.27 -0.49 45.14
C ALA A 82 -9.86 -0.63 44.53
N GLN A 83 -9.45 -1.84 44.14
CA GLN A 83 -8.18 -2.09 43.46
C GLN A 83 -8.06 -1.36 42.13
N LEU A 84 -9.15 -1.22 41.37
CA LEU A 84 -9.17 -0.44 40.14
C LEU A 84 -9.02 1.06 40.41
N LYS A 85 -9.71 1.60 41.43
CA LYS A 85 -9.58 3.00 41.85
C LYS A 85 -8.17 3.34 42.32
N GLU A 86 -7.51 2.40 42.98
CA GLU A 86 -6.13 2.53 43.45
C GLU A 86 -5.10 2.17 42.36
N GLY A 87 -5.54 1.68 41.20
CA GLY A 87 -4.68 1.27 40.09
C GLY A 87 -3.87 0.00 40.33
N SER A 88 -4.17 -0.76 41.38
CA SER A 88 -3.48 -2.00 41.78
C SER A 88 -4.11 -3.27 41.20
N HIS A 89 -5.22 -3.17 40.47
CA HIS A 89 -5.91 -4.33 39.90
C HIS A 89 -5.02 -5.09 38.89
N PRO A 90 -4.84 -6.42 39.02
CA PRO A 90 -3.86 -7.18 38.23
C PRO A 90 -4.13 -7.14 36.73
N GLU A 91 -5.39 -7.24 36.31
CA GLU A 91 -5.77 -7.14 34.89
C GLU A 91 -5.49 -5.74 34.29
N TYR A 92 -5.66 -4.68 35.10
CA TYR A 92 -5.35 -3.33 34.66
C TYR A 92 -3.84 -3.17 34.44
N LEU A 93 -3.03 -3.61 35.41
CA LEU A 93 -1.56 -3.59 35.30
C LEU A 93 -1.05 -4.47 34.15
N LYS A 94 -1.68 -5.61 33.88
CA LYS A 94 -1.36 -6.47 32.73
C LYS A 94 -1.60 -5.72 31.40
N ARG A 95 -2.75 -5.03 31.27
CA ARG A 95 -3.06 -4.21 30.09
C ARG A 95 -2.10 -3.03 29.95
N LEU A 96 -1.78 -2.35 31.06
CA LEU A 96 -0.83 -1.24 31.10
C LEU A 96 0.55 -1.69 30.60
N ARG A 97 1.07 -2.80 31.13
CA ARG A 97 2.36 -3.37 30.69
C ARG A 97 2.37 -3.71 29.19
N LYS A 98 1.26 -4.24 28.67
CA LYS A 98 1.14 -4.52 27.23
C LYS A 98 1.19 -3.25 26.38
N ILE A 99 0.53 -2.18 26.82
CA ILE A 99 0.57 -0.88 26.13
C ILE A 99 1.98 -0.29 26.19
N GLU A 100 2.63 -0.35 27.35
CA GLU A 100 4.00 0.12 27.53
C GLU A 100 4.95 -0.64 26.59
N GLN A 101 4.85 -1.97 26.53
CA GLN A 101 5.64 -2.79 25.61
C GLN A 101 5.44 -2.35 24.15
N LEU A 102 4.18 -2.20 23.71
CA LEU A 102 3.89 -1.75 22.34
C LEU A 102 4.43 -0.35 22.05
N TYR A 103 4.42 0.54 23.05
CA TYR A 103 5.01 1.87 22.92
C TYR A 103 6.52 1.81 22.74
N GLN A 104 7.22 1.01 23.56
CA GLN A 104 8.67 0.81 23.46
C GLN A 104 9.06 0.15 22.12
N GLU A 105 8.31 -0.89 21.69
CA GLU A 105 8.52 -1.51 20.38
C GLU A 105 8.32 -0.50 19.24
N ARG A 106 7.32 0.38 19.35
CA ARG A 106 7.08 1.42 18.34
C ARG A 106 8.19 2.45 18.31
N LEU A 107 8.72 2.87 19.46
CA LEU A 107 9.86 3.78 19.54
C LEU A 107 11.09 3.16 18.87
N PHE A 108 11.42 1.92 19.23
CA PHE A 108 12.54 1.19 18.64
C PHE A 108 12.41 1.06 17.12
N MET A 109 11.23 0.67 16.63
CA MET A 109 10.97 0.57 15.20
C MET A 109 11.11 1.92 14.48
N ASN A 110 10.74 3.02 15.14
CA ASN A 110 10.90 4.37 14.59
C ASN A 110 12.37 4.76 14.50
N GLU A 111 13.17 4.50 15.53
CA GLU A 111 14.62 4.77 15.52
C GLU A 111 15.33 3.98 14.42
N VAL A 112 15.03 2.68 14.29
CA VAL A 112 15.57 1.83 13.23
C VAL A 112 15.17 2.35 11.86
N PHE A 113 13.91 2.75 11.69
CA PHE A 113 13.42 3.30 10.43
C PHE A 113 14.12 4.63 10.09
N GLN A 114 14.25 5.53 11.06
CA GLN A 114 14.95 6.80 10.88
C GLN A 114 16.40 6.57 10.44
N SER A 115 17.12 5.69 11.13
CA SER A 115 18.51 5.35 10.81
C SER A 115 18.63 4.79 9.38
N HIS A 116 17.75 3.84 9.02
CA HIS A 116 17.72 3.27 7.67
C HIS A 116 17.44 4.33 6.59
N GLU A 117 16.50 5.25 6.83
CA GLU A 117 16.17 6.30 5.86
C GLU A 117 17.33 7.27 5.68
N VAL A 118 18.03 7.63 6.76
CA VAL A 118 19.25 8.46 6.69
C VAL A 118 20.33 7.75 5.86
N ASP A 119 20.60 6.47 6.14
CA ASP A 119 21.56 5.66 5.39
C ASP A 119 21.17 5.50 3.91
N ARG A 120 19.87 5.45 3.59
CA ARG A 120 19.40 5.40 2.20
C ARG A 120 19.70 6.71 1.48
N VAL A 121 19.31 7.84 2.08
CA VAL A 121 19.53 9.17 1.51
C VAL A 121 21.02 9.45 1.33
N GLU A 122 21.87 9.06 2.30
CA GLU A 122 23.32 9.23 2.18
C GLU A 122 23.90 8.42 1.01
N ARG A 123 23.45 7.17 0.84
CA ARG A 123 23.86 6.33 -0.30
C ARG A 123 23.42 6.93 -1.64
N GLU A 124 22.18 7.41 -1.73
CA GLU A 124 21.67 8.09 -2.92
C GLU A 124 22.49 9.34 -3.24
N TYR A 125 22.77 10.19 -2.23
CA TYR A 125 23.60 11.38 -2.38
C TYR A 125 25.01 11.05 -2.90
N ILE A 126 25.65 10.02 -2.34
CA ILE A 126 26.98 9.58 -2.79
C ILE A 126 26.91 9.05 -4.23
N HIS A 127 25.87 8.30 -4.56
CA HIS A 127 25.67 7.77 -5.91
C HIS A 127 25.50 8.89 -6.93
N GLU A 128 24.65 9.87 -6.62
CA GLU A 128 24.37 11.02 -7.46
C GLU A 128 25.62 11.87 -7.68
N LYS A 129 26.38 12.14 -6.62
CA LYS A 129 27.65 12.86 -6.72
C LYS A 129 28.64 12.13 -7.66
N LYS A 130 28.71 10.80 -7.58
CA LYS A 130 29.55 10.00 -8.48
C LYS A 130 29.02 9.98 -9.92
N ALA A 131 27.70 9.97 -10.10
CA ALA A 131 27.07 10.03 -11.41
C ALA A 131 27.36 11.38 -12.08
N ALA A 132 27.19 12.50 -11.37
CA ALA A 132 27.48 13.85 -11.88
C ALA A 132 28.94 14.03 -12.31
N VAL A 133 29.91 13.49 -11.56
CA VAL A 133 31.33 13.53 -11.94
C VAL A 133 31.57 12.72 -13.21
N ARG A 134 31.04 11.49 -13.28
CA ARG A 134 31.18 10.65 -14.49
C ARG A 134 30.57 11.32 -15.71
N GLU A 135 29.36 11.84 -15.58
CA GLU A 135 28.67 12.54 -16.68
C GLU A 135 29.47 13.77 -17.16
N PHE A 136 30.09 14.51 -16.26
CA PHE A 136 30.97 15.62 -16.63
C PHE A 136 32.21 15.15 -17.41
N GLU A 137 32.84 14.05 -16.97
CA GLU A 137 33.98 13.45 -17.65
C GLU A 137 33.60 12.92 -19.04
N ASP A 138 32.47 12.22 -19.15
CA ASP A 138 31.93 11.69 -20.40
C ASP A 138 31.63 12.84 -21.38
N LYS A 139 30.91 13.89 -20.96
CA LYS A 139 30.63 15.08 -21.79
C LYS A 139 31.91 15.78 -22.27
N LYS A 140 32.95 15.77 -21.45
CA LYS A 140 34.25 16.35 -21.82
C LYS A 140 34.97 15.50 -22.88
N ILE A 141 34.79 14.18 -22.85
CA ILE A 141 35.28 13.27 -23.90
C ILE A 141 34.46 13.48 -25.17
N ASP A 142 33.13 13.43 -25.09
CA ASP A 142 32.21 13.64 -26.22
C ASP A 142 32.49 14.95 -26.96
N LEU A 143 32.71 16.04 -26.23
CA LEU A 143 33.03 17.34 -26.83
C LEU A 143 34.35 17.32 -27.62
N ARG A 144 35.36 16.61 -27.10
CA ARG A 144 36.65 16.48 -27.79
C ARG A 144 36.52 15.62 -29.03
N GLU A 145 35.81 14.50 -28.94
CA GLU A 145 35.56 13.61 -30.07
C GLU A 145 34.73 14.30 -31.16
N SER A 146 33.69 15.05 -30.76
CA SER A 146 32.89 15.87 -31.66
C SER A 146 33.74 16.92 -32.37
N LEU A 147 34.64 17.62 -31.65
CA LEU A 147 35.54 18.60 -32.27
C LEU A 147 36.52 17.94 -33.25
N ILE A 148 37.08 16.76 -32.91
CA ILE A 148 37.95 16.00 -33.80
C ILE A 148 37.19 15.62 -35.08
N MET A 149 35.98 15.06 -34.93
CA MET A 149 35.13 14.66 -36.05
C MET A 149 34.80 15.85 -36.97
N GLU A 150 34.48 17.03 -36.41
CA GLU A 150 34.24 18.24 -37.19
C GLU A 150 35.49 18.70 -37.97
N LEU A 151 36.67 18.61 -37.36
CA LEU A 151 37.93 18.98 -38.02
C LEU A 151 38.28 17.99 -39.13
N GLU A 152 38.05 16.69 -38.92
CA GLU A 152 38.23 15.66 -39.94
C GLU A 152 37.23 15.80 -41.10
N GLU A 153 35.97 16.15 -40.82
CA GLU A 153 34.97 16.47 -41.84
C GLU A 153 35.40 17.69 -42.65
N LYS A 154 35.81 18.77 -42.00
CA LYS A 154 36.32 19.98 -42.69
C LYS A 154 37.53 19.66 -43.56
N ARG A 155 38.47 18.83 -43.07
CA ARG A 155 39.60 18.36 -43.88
C ARG A 155 39.11 17.60 -45.12
N ARG A 156 38.17 16.68 -44.95
CA ARG A 156 37.59 15.88 -46.05
C ARG A 156 36.83 16.75 -47.06
N MET A 157 36.08 17.75 -46.60
CA MET A 157 35.40 18.71 -47.46
C MET A 157 36.39 19.55 -48.27
N VAL A 158 37.47 20.03 -47.66
CA VAL A 158 38.52 20.76 -48.39
C VAL A 158 39.22 19.85 -49.42
N GLU A 159 39.50 18.60 -49.05
CA GLU A 159 40.07 17.60 -49.97
C GLU A 159 39.12 17.27 -51.14
N SER A 160 37.82 17.17 -50.89
CA SER A 160 36.82 16.91 -51.93
C SER A 160 36.60 18.11 -52.84
N GLU A 161 36.54 19.32 -52.29
CA GLU A 161 36.49 20.58 -53.05
C GLU A 161 37.74 20.73 -53.92
N ARG A 162 38.94 20.47 -53.38
CA ARG A 162 40.19 20.46 -54.14
C ARG A 162 40.14 19.44 -55.29
N SER A 163 39.75 18.20 -55.01
CA SER A 163 39.63 17.17 -56.04
C SER A 163 38.61 17.55 -57.11
N THR A 164 37.50 18.18 -56.71
CA THR A 164 36.49 18.70 -57.63
C THR A 164 37.05 19.81 -58.52
N ILE A 165 37.82 20.76 -57.97
CA ILE A 165 38.48 21.82 -58.74
C ILE A 165 39.50 21.22 -59.73
N GLU A 166 40.33 20.27 -59.29
CA GLU A 166 41.30 19.59 -60.15
C GLU A 166 40.62 18.84 -61.31
N LEU A 167 39.49 18.18 -61.06
CA LEU A 167 38.74 17.43 -62.08
C LEU A 167 37.94 18.35 -63.01
N THR A 168 37.40 19.44 -62.47
CA THR A 168 36.56 20.39 -63.23
C THR A 168 37.38 21.39 -64.02
N GLY A 169 38.69 21.51 -63.72
CA GLY A 169 39.66 22.27 -64.50
C GLY A 169 39.31 23.75 -64.55
N ASP A 170 40.01 24.55 -63.74
CA ASP A 170 39.80 25.98 -63.60
C ASP A 170 39.84 26.73 -64.97
N SER A 171 38.68 26.84 -65.63
CA SER A 171 38.40 27.91 -66.58
C SER A 171 38.10 29.14 -65.75
N MET A 172 39.15 29.67 -65.11
CA MET A 172 39.13 30.92 -64.37
C MET A 172 39.01 32.14 -65.30
N GLU A 173 38.18 32.06 -66.36
CA GLU A 173 37.67 33.26 -66.98
C GLU A 173 36.58 33.81 -66.04
N VAL A 174 37.02 34.58 -65.04
CA VAL A 174 36.19 35.59 -64.38
C VAL A 174 35.82 36.61 -65.46
N LYS A 175 34.87 36.26 -66.33
CA LYS A 175 34.17 37.24 -67.16
C LYS A 175 33.45 38.12 -66.18
N SER A 176 33.93 39.35 -66.04
CA SER A 176 33.17 40.44 -65.45
C SER A 176 31.74 40.32 -65.95
N VAL A 177 30.80 40.03 -65.04
CA VAL A 177 29.38 39.86 -65.37
C VAL A 177 28.94 41.11 -66.11
N THR A 178 28.88 41.00 -67.44
CA THR A 178 28.49 42.11 -68.29
C THR A 178 26.98 42.19 -68.14
N THR A 179 26.51 43.11 -67.30
CA THR A 179 25.09 43.31 -67.04
C THR A 179 24.42 43.96 -68.26
N ARG A 180 24.17 43.16 -69.30
CA ARG A 180 23.18 43.52 -70.33
C ARG A 180 21.81 43.46 -69.67
N LYS A 181 21.33 44.63 -69.23
CA LYS A 181 19.96 44.82 -68.76
C LYS A 181 18.99 44.40 -69.87
N LEU A 182 18.49 43.17 -69.79
CA LEU A 182 17.38 42.73 -70.61
C LEU A 182 16.15 43.54 -70.16
N ARG A 183 15.56 44.33 -71.07
CA ARG A 183 14.30 45.02 -70.80
C ARG A 183 13.24 43.95 -70.53
N ARG A 184 12.64 43.98 -69.35
CA ARG A 184 11.63 43.00 -68.92
C ARG A 184 10.38 43.13 -69.79
N ARG A 185 9.79 42.00 -70.18
CA ARG A 185 8.45 41.98 -70.78
C ARG A 185 7.42 42.25 -69.68
N PRO A 186 6.33 43.00 -69.93
CA PRO A 186 5.37 43.41 -68.90
C PRO A 186 4.69 42.28 -68.12
N ASN A 187 4.76 41.03 -68.60
CA ASN A 187 3.99 39.91 -68.06
C ASN A 187 4.85 38.81 -67.41
N ASP A 188 6.08 39.12 -67.00
CA ASP A 188 6.97 38.15 -66.36
C ASP A 188 6.90 38.31 -64.83
N PRO A 189 6.41 37.30 -64.06
CA PRO A 189 6.19 37.42 -62.63
C PRO A 189 7.49 37.75 -61.90
N LEU A 190 7.40 38.57 -60.86
CA LEU A 190 8.56 38.97 -60.06
C LEU A 190 9.20 37.73 -59.42
N PRO A 191 10.55 37.59 -59.43
CA PRO A 191 11.21 36.54 -58.67
C PRO A 191 10.87 36.72 -57.20
N MET A 192 10.19 35.72 -56.65
CA MET A 192 9.77 35.69 -55.26
C MET A 192 11.03 35.69 -54.38
N PRO A 193 11.10 36.51 -53.32
CA PRO A 193 12.24 36.51 -52.43
C PRO A 193 12.37 35.12 -51.80
N GLU A 194 13.46 34.43 -52.10
CA GLU A 194 13.86 33.21 -51.42
C GLU A 194 13.93 33.49 -49.92
N LYS A 195 13.00 32.89 -49.18
CA LYS A 195 13.05 32.82 -47.73
C LYS A 195 14.24 31.93 -47.37
N ARG A 196 15.43 32.51 -47.34
CA ARG A 196 16.60 31.94 -46.66
C ARG A 196 16.14 31.60 -45.24
N ARG A 197 15.92 30.31 -44.96
CA ARG A 197 15.73 29.82 -43.59
C ARG A 197 17.00 30.18 -42.84
N LYS A 198 16.96 31.29 -42.11
CA LYS A 198 17.94 31.57 -41.08
C LYS A 198 17.77 30.47 -40.04
N THR A 199 18.83 29.72 -39.77
CA THR A 199 18.91 28.89 -38.56
C THR A 199 18.71 29.82 -37.37
N SER A 200 17.62 29.61 -36.64
CA SER A 200 17.27 30.42 -35.47
C SER A 200 18.33 30.24 -34.40
N PRO A 201 18.78 31.30 -33.71
CA PRO A 201 19.68 31.16 -32.58
C PRO A 201 18.99 30.31 -31.51
N THR A 202 19.75 29.44 -30.85
CA THR A 202 19.30 28.57 -29.75
C THR A 202 18.63 29.40 -28.67
N GLN A 203 17.32 29.57 -28.76
CA GLN A 203 16.51 30.11 -27.68
C GLN A 203 16.33 28.96 -26.68
N LEU A 204 16.95 29.08 -25.51
CA LEU A 204 16.66 28.20 -24.38
C LEU A 204 15.16 28.36 -24.09
N ASN A 205 14.40 27.32 -24.40
CA ASN A 205 12.98 27.28 -24.17
C ASN A 205 12.80 26.96 -22.67
N PHE A 206 12.39 27.94 -21.89
CA PHE A 206 12.12 27.79 -20.45
C PHE A 206 10.78 27.10 -20.17
N LEU A 207 10.01 26.85 -21.23
CA LEU A 207 8.76 26.10 -21.18
C LEU A 207 9.05 24.66 -21.56
N LEU A 208 8.52 23.74 -20.77
CA LEU A 208 8.53 22.31 -21.06
C LEU A 208 7.78 22.05 -22.39
N ASP A 209 8.18 20.99 -23.09
CA ASP A 209 7.49 20.59 -24.31
C ASP A 209 6.05 20.12 -23.97
N GLU A 210 5.10 20.32 -24.89
CA GLU A 210 3.70 19.97 -24.64
C GLU A 210 3.54 18.48 -24.29
N GLY A 211 4.43 17.62 -24.82
CA GLY A 211 4.50 16.20 -24.49
C GLY A 211 4.89 15.92 -23.03
N GLU A 212 5.87 16.64 -22.49
CA GLU A 212 6.30 16.50 -21.09
C GLU A 212 5.22 17.01 -20.14
N ILE A 213 4.59 18.14 -20.47
CA ILE A 213 3.45 18.69 -19.73
C ILE A 213 2.29 17.69 -19.72
N LEU A 214 2.02 17.02 -20.85
CA LEU A 214 0.96 16.02 -20.98
C LEU A 214 1.27 14.75 -20.19
N ASP A 215 2.52 14.27 -20.19
CA ASP A 215 2.92 13.11 -19.41
C ASP A 215 2.92 13.40 -17.91
N ASP A 216 3.36 14.58 -17.49
CA ASP A 216 3.25 15.05 -16.10
C ASP A 216 1.78 15.21 -15.68
N LEU A 217 0.94 15.80 -16.54
CA LEU A 217 -0.51 15.86 -16.31
C LEU A 217 -1.12 14.46 -16.22
N LYS A 218 -0.63 13.51 -17.00
CA LYS A 218 -1.08 12.11 -16.96
C LYS A 218 -0.60 11.40 -15.71
N MET A 219 0.57 11.73 -15.18
CA MET A 219 1.04 11.26 -13.88
C MET A 219 0.23 11.87 -12.73
N LEU A 220 -0.04 13.18 -12.78
CA LEU A 220 -0.87 13.89 -11.80
C LEU A 220 -2.33 13.40 -11.83
N ASN A 221 -2.88 13.13 -13.00
CA ASN A 221 -4.22 12.58 -13.16
C ASN A 221 -4.29 11.06 -12.89
N LYS A 222 -3.19 10.32 -13.02
CA LYS A 222 -3.07 8.95 -12.48
C LYS A 222 -3.09 8.94 -10.95
N GLY A 223 -2.66 10.03 -10.30
CA GLY A 223 -2.75 10.23 -8.84
C GLY A 223 -4.06 10.84 -8.35
N LYS A 224 -4.92 11.36 -9.24
CA LYS A 224 -6.23 11.93 -8.90
C LYS A 224 -7.34 11.10 -9.54
N ALA A 225 -7.98 10.24 -8.75
CA ALA A 225 -9.30 9.73 -9.10
C ALA A 225 -10.26 10.92 -9.39
N PRO A 226 -11.27 10.76 -10.27
CA PRO A 226 -12.13 11.86 -10.67
C PRO A 226 -12.93 12.34 -9.45
N SER A 227 -12.50 13.45 -8.86
CA SER A 227 -13.36 14.25 -8.00
C SER A 227 -14.41 14.91 -8.88
N ILE A 228 -15.52 14.21 -9.08
CA ILE A 228 -16.78 14.92 -9.32
C ILE A 228 -17.07 15.66 -8.02
N SER A 229 -16.61 16.90 -7.92
CA SER A 229 -17.15 17.89 -7.02
C SER A 229 -16.93 19.28 -7.59
N LYS A 230 -18.08 19.89 -7.83
CA LYS A 230 -18.37 21.27 -8.20
C LYS A 230 -17.34 22.28 -7.69
N ARG A 231 -17.11 23.28 -8.55
CA ARG A 231 -16.67 24.64 -8.22
C ARG A 231 -17.03 25.03 -6.78
N MET A 232 -16.06 25.50 -6.01
CA MET A 232 -16.15 26.68 -5.16
C MET A 232 -14.73 27.10 -4.76
N ASP A 233 -14.56 28.40 -4.68
CA ASP A 233 -13.33 29.17 -4.54
C ASP A 233 -12.91 29.30 -3.06
N TYR A 234 -11.67 29.76 -2.82
CA TYR A 234 -11.12 30.35 -1.58
C TYR A 234 -10.58 29.47 -0.42
N GLU A 235 -9.27 29.68 -0.19
CA GLU A 235 -8.54 29.95 1.06
C GLU A 235 -8.19 28.89 2.13
N GLU A 236 -7.12 29.27 2.82
CA GLU A 236 -6.14 28.61 3.69
C GLU A 236 -6.64 27.97 5.01
N TYR A 237 -5.72 27.18 5.63
CA TYR A 237 -5.64 26.62 6.99
C TYR A 237 -6.27 25.24 7.29
N GLY A 238 -5.47 24.39 7.96
CA GLY A 238 -5.99 23.49 9.00
C GLY A 238 -5.84 21.98 8.79
N ASN A 239 -4.83 21.42 9.45
CA ASN A 239 -4.64 20.01 9.80
C ASN A 239 -5.85 19.38 10.53
N VAL A 240 -6.41 18.25 10.08
CA VAL A 240 -6.98 17.17 10.94
C VAL A 240 -7.09 15.84 10.15
N ASP A 241 -6.43 14.82 10.69
CA ASP A 241 -6.59 13.38 10.49
C ASP A 241 -8.03 12.88 10.72
N HIS A 242 -8.68 12.25 9.73
CA HIS A 242 -9.79 11.31 9.96
C HIS A 242 -9.65 10.10 9.02
N GLY A 243 -9.46 8.94 9.65
CA GLY A 243 -9.29 7.65 9.00
C GLY A 243 -10.52 7.20 8.20
N THR A 244 -10.31 7.04 6.91
CA THR A 244 -10.87 5.94 6.14
C THR A 244 -9.71 5.35 5.38
N HIS A 245 -9.26 4.15 5.76
CA HIS A 245 -8.33 3.40 4.93
C HIS A 245 -9.00 3.21 3.56
N ALA A 246 -8.62 4.01 2.58
CA ALA A 246 -9.04 3.80 1.21
C ALA A 246 -8.59 2.38 0.84
N ILE A 247 -9.57 1.48 0.64
CA ILE A 247 -9.28 0.09 0.30
C ILE A 247 -8.55 0.11 -1.05
N GLU A 248 -7.24 -0.13 -1.00
CA GLU A 248 -6.38 -0.08 -2.18
C GLU A 248 -6.48 -1.41 -2.93
N ALA A 249 -7.25 -1.42 -4.02
CA ALA A 249 -7.42 -2.57 -4.90
C ALA A 249 -7.11 -2.19 -6.36
N ARG A 250 -6.13 -2.84 -6.99
CA ARG A 250 -5.76 -2.60 -8.40
C ARG A 250 -5.40 -3.89 -9.12
N ILE A 251 -5.62 -3.94 -10.43
CA ILE A 251 -5.20 -5.06 -11.28
C ILE A 251 -4.20 -4.55 -12.31
N GLU A 252 -3.02 -5.14 -12.34
CA GLU A 252 -1.91 -4.73 -13.23
C GLU A 252 -1.15 -5.99 -13.68
N ASP A 253 -0.88 -6.10 -14.98
CA ASP A 253 -0.15 -7.24 -15.59
C ASP A 253 -0.65 -8.64 -15.19
N GLY A 254 -1.97 -8.81 -15.10
CA GLY A 254 -2.59 -10.08 -14.72
C GLY A 254 -2.40 -10.48 -13.25
N LYS A 255 -1.97 -9.54 -12.40
CA LYS A 255 -1.87 -9.69 -10.94
C LYS A 255 -2.87 -8.76 -10.25
N LEU A 256 -3.55 -9.28 -9.23
CA LEU A 256 -4.48 -8.51 -8.40
C LEU A 256 -3.74 -8.03 -7.15
N PHE A 257 -3.78 -6.74 -6.88
CA PHE A 257 -3.27 -6.12 -5.66
C PHE A 257 -4.46 -5.70 -4.82
N TYR A 258 -4.49 -6.13 -3.55
CA TYR A 258 -5.55 -5.79 -2.59
C TYR A 258 -4.93 -5.61 -1.21
N GLU A 259 -5.16 -4.47 -0.55
CA GLU A 259 -4.59 -4.14 0.78
C GLU A 259 -3.07 -4.37 0.86
N ARG A 260 -2.34 -3.89 -0.17
CA ARG A 260 -0.88 -4.04 -0.34
C ARG A 260 -0.39 -5.49 -0.52
N LYS A 261 -1.28 -6.46 -0.72
CA LYS A 261 -0.94 -7.86 -0.99
C LYS A 261 -1.16 -8.18 -2.46
N CYS A 262 -0.21 -8.88 -3.08
CA CYS A 262 -0.37 -9.37 -4.45
C CYS A 262 -0.95 -10.80 -4.46
N TYR A 263 -1.82 -11.02 -5.45
CA TYR A 263 -2.54 -12.25 -5.71
C TYR A 263 -2.40 -12.64 -7.18
N GLN A 264 -2.16 -13.93 -7.42
CA GLN A 264 -1.90 -14.49 -8.75
C GLN A 264 -2.93 -15.56 -9.12
N ARG A 265 -3.06 -15.85 -10.42
CA ARG A 265 -3.84 -16.99 -10.90
C ARG A 265 -3.32 -18.30 -10.26
N GLY A 266 -4.22 -19.15 -9.81
CA GLY A 266 -3.90 -20.40 -9.11
C GLY A 266 -3.76 -20.27 -7.60
N GLN A 267 -3.80 -19.06 -7.05
CA GLN A 267 -3.68 -18.85 -5.61
C GLN A 267 -5.00 -19.11 -4.87
N SER A 268 -4.93 -19.79 -3.73
CA SER A 268 -6.06 -20.01 -2.83
C SER A 268 -6.33 -18.76 -1.98
N VAL A 269 -7.57 -18.30 -2.01
CA VAL A 269 -8.05 -17.08 -1.33
C VAL A 269 -9.37 -17.34 -0.61
N CYS A 270 -9.59 -16.57 0.44
CA CYS A 270 -10.88 -16.48 1.13
C CYS A 270 -11.55 -15.17 0.72
N VAL A 271 -12.75 -15.29 0.18
CA VAL A 271 -13.56 -14.15 -0.26
C VAL A 271 -14.69 -13.98 0.75
N ASP A 272 -14.75 -12.80 1.35
CA ASP A 272 -15.82 -12.40 2.26
C ASP A 272 -16.70 -11.38 1.54
N SER A 273 -17.89 -11.80 1.13
CA SER A 273 -18.85 -10.91 0.47
C SER A 273 -20.00 -10.64 1.41
N LYS A 274 -20.36 -9.35 1.56
CA LYS A 274 -21.52 -8.95 2.38
C LYS A 274 -22.82 -9.62 1.94
N ASP A 275 -22.91 -10.02 0.66
CA ASP A 275 -24.13 -10.55 0.05
C ASP A 275 -24.12 -12.09 -0.17
N MET A 276 -22.95 -12.76 -0.14
CA MET A 276 -22.81 -14.15 -0.62
C MET A 276 -22.13 -15.12 0.35
N ASN A 277 -22.09 -14.75 1.64
CA ASN A 277 -21.36 -15.42 2.71
C ASN A 277 -19.86 -15.62 2.39
N ARG A 278 -19.06 -15.88 3.42
CA ARG A 278 -17.64 -16.13 3.27
C ARG A 278 -17.40 -17.49 2.61
N PHE A 279 -16.59 -17.53 1.55
CA PHE A 279 -16.23 -18.78 0.87
C PHE A 279 -14.75 -18.85 0.50
N PHE A 280 -14.24 -20.08 0.42
CA PHE A 280 -12.88 -20.36 -0.03
C PHE A 280 -12.86 -20.74 -1.51
N GLY A 281 -11.86 -20.26 -2.23
CA GLY A 281 -11.71 -20.59 -3.63
C GLY A 281 -10.32 -20.30 -4.17
N VAL A 282 -10.11 -20.66 -5.44
CA VAL A 282 -8.85 -20.44 -6.16
C VAL A 282 -9.08 -19.42 -7.27
N ILE A 283 -8.17 -18.46 -7.42
CA ILE A 283 -8.25 -17.47 -8.50
C ILE A 283 -8.02 -18.17 -9.84
N SER A 284 -9.08 -18.29 -10.64
CA SER A 284 -9.05 -19.00 -11.92
C SER A 284 -8.56 -18.12 -13.07
N GLY A 285 -8.77 -16.80 -13.00
CA GLY A 285 -8.38 -15.86 -14.04
C GLY A 285 -8.53 -14.41 -13.57
N ILE A 286 -7.62 -13.54 -14.02
CA ILE A 286 -7.59 -12.12 -13.68
C ILE A 286 -7.69 -11.37 -15.02
N GLY A 287 -8.77 -10.59 -15.19
CA GLY A 287 -9.00 -9.71 -16.34
C GLY A 287 -8.57 -8.28 -16.04
N THR A 288 -8.99 -7.30 -16.86
CA THR A 288 -8.59 -5.89 -16.70
C THR A 288 -9.36 -5.15 -15.61
N SER A 289 -10.58 -5.57 -15.29
CA SER A 289 -11.46 -4.89 -14.30
C SER A 289 -12.24 -5.88 -13.42
N GLU A 290 -11.95 -7.16 -13.57
CA GLU A 290 -12.68 -8.27 -12.95
C GLU A 290 -11.77 -9.48 -12.81
N PHE A 291 -12.10 -10.36 -11.87
CA PHE A 291 -11.40 -11.62 -11.68
C PHE A 291 -12.39 -12.73 -11.33
N TRP A 292 -11.98 -13.96 -11.61
CA TRP A 292 -12.77 -15.16 -11.43
C TRP A 292 -12.20 -15.99 -10.29
N VAL A 293 -13.05 -16.36 -9.34
CA VAL A 293 -12.69 -17.27 -8.24
C VAL A 293 -13.51 -18.55 -8.38
N LYS A 294 -12.83 -19.69 -8.44
CA LYS A 294 -13.46 -21.01 -8.42
C LYS A 294 -13.65 -21.44 -6.97
N LYS A 295 -14.90 -21.57 -6.50
CA LYS A 295 -15.24 -22.06 -5.17
C LYS A 295 -14.69 -23.48 -4.97
N THR A 296 -14.13 -23.74 -3.80
CA THR A 296 -13.63 -25.08 -3.43
C THR A 296 -14.76 -26.02 -2.98
N SER A 297 -15.89 -25.49 -2.50
CA SER A 297 -17.05 -26.29 -2.07
C SER A 297 -17.73 -27.00 -3.24
N ASP A 298 -18.13 -26.23 -4.27
CA ASP A 298 -19.06 -26.70 -5.30
C ASP A 298 -18.48 -26.59 -6.71
N ASN A 299 -17.18 -26.30 -6.83
CA ASN A 299 -16.48 -26.01 -8.10
C ASN A 299 -17.07 -24.87 -8.95
N GLY A 300 -18.06 -24.13 -8.45
CA GLY A 300 -18.70 -23.00 -9.11
C GLY A 300 -17.73 -21.83 -9.31
N LYS A 301 -17.83 -21.15 -10.45
CA LYS A 301 -17.02 -19.95 -10.76
C LYS A 301 -17.81 -18.69 -10.40
N VAL A 302 -17.23 -17.86 -9.54
CA VAL A 302 -17.78 -16.56 -9.14
C VAL A 302 -16.99 -15.47 -9.81
N LYS A 303 -17.71 -14.52 -10.41
CA LYS A 303 -17.16 -13.31 -11.02
C LYS A 303 -17.19 -12.17 -10.01
N ILE A 304 -16.04 -11.52 -9.79
CA ILE A 304 -15.93 -10.39 -8.86
C ILE A 304 -15.34 -9.20 -9.62
N HIS A 305 -15.99 -8.04 -9.52
CA HIS A 305 -15.51 -6.82 -10.15
C HIS A 305 -14.56 -6.06 -9.21
N LEU A 306 -13.53 -5.42 -9.76
CA LEU A 306 -12.58 -4.60 -8.99
C LEU A 306 -13.28 -3.49 -8.20
N SER A 307 -14.36 -2.93 -8.76
CA SER A 307 -15.19 -1.93 -8.10
C SER A 307 -15.89 -2.43 -6.82
N GLN A 308 -16.10 -3.75 -6.67
CA GLN A 308 -16.67 -4.34 -5.46
C GLN A 308 -15.64 -4.42 -4.32
N LEU A 309 -14.36 -4.62 -4.66
CA LEU A 309 -13.25 -4.56 -3.71
C LEU A 309 -13.02 -3.11 -3.25
N LEU A 310 -12.95 -2.16 -4.19
CA LEU A 310 -12.75 -0.73 -3.89
C LEU A 310 -13.88 -0.14 -3.03
N LYS A 311 -15.12 -0.61 -3.21
CA LYS A 311 -16.29 -0.19 -2.41
C LYS A 311 -16.42 -0.94 -1.08
N GLY A 312 -15.51 -1.88 -0.77
CA GLY A 312 -15.56 -2.69 0.46
C GLY A 312 -16.74 -3.65 0.55
N LYS A 313 -17.41 -3.96 -0.56
CA LYS A 313 -18.52 -4.94 -0.59
C LYS A 313 -18.01 -6.38 -0.50
N VAL A 314 -16.81 -6.57 -1.02
CA VAL A 314 -16.10 -7.85 -1.04
C VAL A 314 -14.71 -7.61 -0.46
N VAL A 315 -14.29 -8.46 0.46
CA VAL A 315 -12.97 -8.42 1.10
C VAL A 315 -12.22 -9.70 0.74
N LEU A 316 -10.95 -9.56 0.35
CA LEU A 316 -10.10 -10.68 -0.08
C LEU A 316 -9.00 -10.94 0.94
N ARG A 317 -8.89 -12.19 1.42
CA ARG A 317 -7.84 -12.62 2.36
C ARG A 317 -7.10 -13.85 1.82
N ARG A 318 -5.85 -14.05 2.24
CA ARG A 318 -5.10 -15.30 1.94
C ARG A 318 -5.68 -16.45 2.76
N LYS A 319 -5.72 -17.65 2.19
CA LYS A 319 -6.21 -18.86 2.91
C LYS A 319 -5.41 -19.14 4.20
N SER A 320 -4.14 -18.79 4.26
CA SER A 320 -3.29 -18.92 5.47
C SER A 320 -3.55 -17.85 6.54
N ALA A 321 -4.39 -16.86 6.27
CA ALA A 321 -4.72 -15.75 7.15
C ALA A 321 -6.24 -15.68 7.43
N CYS A 322 -6.95 -16.80 7.29
CA CYS A 322 -8.39 -16.93 7.53
C CYS A 322 -8.71 -18.07 8.46
#